data_AF-A0A437M7N1-F1
#
_entry.id   AF-A0A437M7N1-F1
#
_cell.length_a   1.000
_cell.length_b   1.000
_cell.length_c   1.000
_cell.angle_alpha   90.00
_cell.angle_beta   90.00
_cell.angle_gamma   90.00
#
_symmetry.space_group_name_H-M   'P 1'
#
loop_
_entity.id
_entity.type
_entity.pdbx_description
1 polymer ?
#
loop_
_entity_poly.entity_id
_entity_poly.type
_entity_poly.pdbx_seq_one_letter_code
_entity_poly.pdbx_strand_id
1 'polypeptide(L)'
;MGVGAGLLSLPTDIILPFADGEYKFALLLPQQIELEKTCGYIDAAGNQRRKGAIELYADLIAGVAVIEGEVVCNPHLGRASAFDCREVIRLGLIGGGKGEVNGAEVNVSAIRAKSLVETYVDTAPIVERWTLALAILRAAVEGYDPPKKAAPAKAPAAKPPRKPRSA
;
A
#
# COMPACT_ATOMS: atom_id res chain seq x y z
N MET A 1 14.17 -38.70 -3.78
CA MET A 1 12.88 -38.02 -3.51
C MET A 1 13.18 -36.75 -2.73
N GLY A 2 13.23 -35.60 -3.41
CA GLY A 2 13.48 -34.31 -2.76
C GLY A 2 12.14 -33.66 -2.42
N VAL A 3 11.80 -33.60 -1.13
CA VAL A 3 10.63 -32.86 -0.64
C VAL A 3 11.17 -31.69 0.17
N GLY A 4 10.78 -30.47 -0.20
CA GLY A 4 11.12 -29.28 0.57
C GLY A 4 11.34 -28.01 -0.26
N ALA A 5 10.51 -27.75 -1.27
CA ALA A 5 10.32 -26.36 -1.69
C ALA A 5 9.53 -25.68 -0.55
N GLY A 6 10.24 -25.06 0.39
CA GLY A 6 9.62 -24.25 1.43
C GLY A 6 8.71 -23.22 0.75
N LEU A 7 7.47 -23.10 1.22
CA LEU A 7 6.57 -22.01 0.85
C LEU A 7 7.32 -20.69 1.05
N LEU A 8 7.80 -20.09 -0.04
CA LEU A 8 8.34 -18.74 -0.02
C LEU A 8 7.15 -17.83 0.28
N SER A 9 6.99 -17.46 1.55
CA SER A 9 5.97 -16.49 1.96
C SER A 9 6.32 -15.15 1.33
N LEU A 10 5.47 -14.66 0.43
CA LEU A 10 5.58 -13.31 -0.07
C LEU A 10 5.41 -12.30 1.09
N PRO A 11 6.11 -11.16 1.08
CA PRO A 11 5.87 -10.10 2.04
C PRO A 11 4.44 -9.57 1.90
N THR A 12 3.83 -9.22 3.03
CA THR A 12 2.48 -8.63 3.08
C THR A 12 2.52 -7.13 3.35
N ASP A 13 3.71 -6.54 3.30
CA ASP A 13 3.94 -5.11 3.39
C ASP A 13 4.45 -4.56 2.07
N ILE A 14 4.14 -3.28 1.83
CA ILE A 14 4.52 -2.57 0.61
C ILE A 14 5.09 -1.20 0.94
N ILE A 15 6.01 -0.73 0.11
CA ILE A 15 6.53 0.64 0.17
C ILE A 15 6.07 1.33 -1.11
N LEU A 16 5.36 2.44 -0.96
CA LEU A 16 4.81 3.20 -2.08
C LEU A 16 5.09 4.70 -1.90
N PRO A 17 5.27 5.44 -3.01
CA PRO A 17 5.18 6.89 -2.99
C PRO A 17 3.79 7.32 -2.50
N PHE A 18 3.75 8.16 -1.48
CA PHE A 18 2.53 8.67 -0.89
C PHE A 18 2.79 10.00 -0.19
N ALA A 19 1.85 10.94 -0.31
CA ALA A 19 1.92 12.24 0.34
C ALA A 19 3.24 12.99 0.03
N ASP A 20 4.08 13.15 1.05
CA ASP A 20 5.34 13.89 1.03
C ASP A 20 6.59 12.99 0.92
N GLY A 21 6.43 11.69 0.66
CA GLY A 21 7.57 10.78 0.60
C GLY A 21 7.25 9.35 0.17
N GLU A 22 8.08 8.41 0.63
CA GLU A 22 7.81 6.97 0.50
C GLU A 22 7.39 6.41 1.85
N TYR A 23 6.27 5.70 1.89
CA TYR A 23 5.73 5.16 3.14
C TYR A 23 5.59 3.65 3.07
N LYS A 24 5.93 2.98 4.17
CA LYS A 24 5.64 1.57 4.35
C LYS A 24 4.19 1.43 4.81
N PHE A 25 3.47 0.50 4.19
CA PHE A 25 2.13 0.11 4.55
C PHE A 25 2.12 -1.37 4.91
N ALA A 26 1.49 -1.71 6.04
CA ALA A 26 1.25 -3.08 6.44
C ALA A 26 -0.04 -3.19 7.24
N LEU A 27 -0.88 -4.18 6.92
CA LEU A 27 -2.04 -4.53 7.73
C LEU A 27 -1.69 -5.76 8.59
N LEU A 28 -0.96 -5.53 9.68
CA LEU A 28 -0.69 -6.60 10.66
C LEU A 28 -1.97 -6.97 11.42
N LEU A 29 -1.96 -8.10 12.14
CA LEU A 29 -3.15 -8.61 12.83
C LEU A 29 -3.88 -7.56 13.71
N PRO A 30 -3.20 -6.71 14.52
CA PRO A 30 -3.89 -5.67 15.27
C PRO A 30 -4.63 -4.67 14.37
N GLN A 31 -4.00 -4.26 13.26
CA GLN A 31 -4.58 -3.33 12.29
C GLN A 31 -5.76 -3.97 11.54
N GLN A 32 -5.69 -5.26 11.21
CA GLN A 32 -6.81 -5.99 10.60
C GLN A 32 -8.00 -6.03 11.57
N ILE A 33 -7.79 -6.37 12.85
CA ILE A 33 -8.86 -6.41 13.85
C ILE A 33 -9.51 -5.03 14.01
N GLU A 34 -8.71 -3.96 14.06
CA GLU A 34 -9.23 -2.58 14.14
C GLU A 34 -10.00 -2.21 12.87
N LEU A 35 -9.49 -2.56 11.69
CA LEU A 35 -10.10 -2.28 10.39
C LEU A 35 -11.47 -2.93 10.29
N GLU A 36 -11.54 -4.24 10.57
CA GLU A 36 -12.77 -5.01 10.46
C GLU A 36 -13.87 -4.51 11.41
N LYS A 37 -13.46 -4.03 12.60
CA LYS A 37 -14.38 -3.40 13.55
C LYS A 37 -14.84 -2.03 13.05
N THR A 38 -13.93 -1.22 12.54
CA THR A 38 -14.18 0.18 12.16
C THR A 38 -15.03 0.30 10.89
N CYS A 39 -14.76 -0.56 9.90
CA CYS A 39 -15.53 -0.66 8.66
C CYS A 39 -16.79 -1.54 8.80
N GLY A 40 -17.03 -2.08 10.00
CA GLY A 40 -18.22 -2.84 10.32
C GLY A 40 -19.49 -1.98 10.35
N TYR A 41 -20.63 -2.62 10.57
CA TYR A 41 -21.92 -1.95 10.69
C TYR A 41 -22.76 -2.55 11.82
N ILE A 42 -23.80 -1.83 12.24
CA ILE A 42 -24.79 -2.33 13.20
C ILE A 42 -25.91 -3.00 12.40
N ASP A 43 -26.20 -4.27 12.70
CA ASP A 43 -27.30 -4.99 12.05
C ASP A 43 -28.67 -4.56 12.59
N ALA A 44 -29.76 -5.04 11.97
CA ALA A 44 -31.13 -4.71 12.37
C ALA A 44 -31.47 -5.16 13.81
N ALA A 45 -30.70 -6.10 14.38
CA ALA A 45 -30.85 -6.57 15.76
C ALA A 45 -29.97 -5.79 16.74
N GLY A 46 -29.27 -4.74 16.30
CA GLY A 46 -28.42 -3.90 17.13
C GLY A 46 -27.02 -4.47 17.39
N ASN A 47 -26.62 -5.56 16.72
CA ASN A 47 -25.32 -6.17 16.95
C ASN A 47 -24.25 -5.54 16.05
N GLN A 48 -23.05 -5.32 16.59
CA GLN A 48 -21.88 -4.95 15.80
C GLN A 48 -21.45 -6.13 14.93
N ARG A 49 -21.58 -5.96 13.62
CA ARG A 49 -20.98 -6.82 12.61
C ARG A 49 -19.65 -6.23 12.18
N ARG A 50 -18.64 -7.08 12.08
CA ARG A 50 -17.37 -6.74 11.46
C ARG A 50 -17.48 -6.91 9.96
N LYS A 51 -16.78 -6.07 9.21
CA LYS A 51 -16.59 -6.25 7.76
C LYS A 51 -15.22 -6.88 7.56
N GLY A 52 -15.18 -8.15 7.15
CA GLY A 52 -13.92 -8.93 7.15
C GLY A 52 -12.88 -8.34 6.19
N ALA A 53 -11.58 -8.54 6.45
CA ALA A 53 -10.53 -8.01 5.57
C ALA A 53 -10.64 -8.55 4.11
N ILE A 54 -11.04 -9.82 3.95
CA ILE A 54 -11.29 -10.44 2.64
C ILE A 54 -12.57 -9.86 1.98
N GLU A 55 -13.59 -9.55 2.77
CA GLU A 55 -14.82 -8.91 2.28
C GLU A 55 -14.53 -7.49 1.78
N LEU A 56 -13.76 -6.71 2.55
CA LEU A 56 -13.25 -5.41 2.11
C LEU A 56 -12.45 -5.55 0.80
N TYR A 57 -11.56 -6.53 0.70
CA TYR A 57 -10.80 -6.76 -0.53
C TYR A 57 -11.71 -7.07 -1.73
N ALA A 58 -12.71 -7.94 -1.56
CA ALA A 58 -13.68 -8.26 -2.59
C ALA A 58 -14.50 -7.03 -3.03
N ASP A 59 -14.92 -6.20 -2.09
CA ASP A 59 -15.67 -4.96 -2.35
C ASP A 59 -14.87 -3.92 -3.13
N LEU A 60 -13.56 -3.82 -2.88
CA LEU A 60 -12.66 -2.96 -3.63
C LEU A 60 -12.40 -3.52 -5.04
N ILE A 61 -12.15 -4.84 -5.18
CA ILE A 61 -11.93 -5.48 -6.50
C ILE A 61 -13.18 -5.40 -7.37
N ALA A 62 -14.38 -5.46 -6.79
CA ALA A 62 -15.61 -5.35 -7.57
C ALA A 62 -15.69 -4.06 -8.41
N GLY A 63 -14.98 -3.00 -7.98
CA GLY A 63 -14.86 -1.75 -8.73
C GLY A 63 -13.74 -1.71 -9.75
N VAL A 64 -12.89 -2.74 -9.85
CA VAL A 64 -11.75 -2.73 -10.76
C VAL A 64 -12.19 -3.14 -12.15
N ALA A 65 -11.90 -2.29 -13.14
CA ALA A 65 -12.08 -2.58 -14.55
C ALA A 65 -10.75 -2.46 -15.29
N VAL A 66 -10.63 -3.13 -16.42
CA VAL A 66 -9.53 -2.93 -17.37
C VAL A 66 -10.11 -2.22 -18.58
N ILE A 67 -9.72 -0.96 -18.79
CA ILE A 67 -10.13 -0.14 -19.94
C ILE A 67 -8.87 0.12 -20.75
N GLU A 68 -8.86 -0.29 -22.02
CA GLU A 68 -7.72 -0.10 -22.93
C GLU A 68 -6.38 -0.67 -22.40
N GLY A 69 -6.46 -1.73 -21.58
CA GLY A 69 -5.27 -2.35 -20.97
C GLY A 69 -4.80 -1.68 -19.69
N GLU A 70 -5.42 -0.57 -19.28
CA GLU A 70 -5.15 0.10 -18.03
C GLU A 70 -6.11 -0.36 -16.94
N VAL A 71 -5.55 -0.66 -15.75
CA VAL A 71 -6.35 -0.97 -14.56
C VAL A 71 -6.92 0.34 -14.04
N VAL A 72 -8.24 0.45 -14.05
CA VAL A 72 -8.97 1.62 -13.56
C VAL A 72 -9.93 1.23 -12.45
N CYS A 73 -10.04 2.08 -11.43
CA CYS A 73 -11.06 1.92 -10.40
C CYS A 73 -12.34 2.63 -10.88
N ASN A 74 -13.38 1.84 -11.18
CA ASN A 74 -14.71 2.28 -11.56
C ASN A 74 -15.64 2.34 -10.33
N PRO A 75 -15.94 3.54 -9.80
CA PRO A 75 -16.76 3.70 -8.61
C PRO A 75 -18.23 3.29 -8.82
N HIS A 76 -18.70 3.13 -10.08
CA HIS A 76 -20.07 2.68 -10.35
C HIS A 76 -20.27 1.18 -10.14
N LEU A 77 -19.19 0.40 -10.13
CA LEU A 77 -19.24 -1.06 -9.98
C LEU A 77 -18.80 -1.53 -8.59
N GLY A 78 -17.93 -0.76 -7.94
CA GLY A 78 -17.38 -1.19 -6.67
C GLY A 78 -18.33 -0.93 -5.50
N ARG A 79 -18.08 -1.67 -4.42
CA ARG A 79 -18.96 -1.73 -3.23
C ARG A 79 -18.32 -1.14 -1.99
N ALA A 80 -17.03 -0.84 -2.07
CA ALA A 80 -16.28 -0.21 -1.00
C ALA A 80 -16.71 1.25 -0.81
N SER A 81 -16.84 1.66 0.44
CA SER A 81 -17.08 3.07 0.76
C SER A 81 -15.78 3.88 0.70
N ALA A 82 -15.89 5.20 0.53
CA ALA A 82 -14.73 6.09 0.68
C ALA A 82 -14.12 6.01 2.09
N PHE A 83 -14.94 5.71 3.10
CA PHE A 83 -14.50 5.50 4.48
C PHE A 83 -13.70 4.19 4.62
N ASP A 84 -14.12 3.12 3.95
CA ASP A 84 -13.35 1.86 3.91
C ASP A 84 -11.94 2.10 3.37
N CYS A 85 -11.85 2.80 2.22
CA CYS A 85 -10.57 3.13 1.60
C CYS A 85 -9.68 3.96 2.54
N ARG A 86 -10.27 4.96 3.20
CA ARG A 86 -9.59 5.82 4.18
C ARG A 86 -9.00 5.00 5.32
N GLU A 87 -9.78 4.11 5.92
CA GLU A 87 -9.35 3.33 7.08
C GLU A 87 -8.31 2.27 6.71
N VAL A 88 -8.41 1.66 5.54
CA VAL A 88 -7.36 0.78 4.99
C VAL A 88 -6.03 1.52 4.91
N ILE A 89 -6.02 2.74 4.37
CA ILE A 89 -4.79 3.56 4.24
C ILE A 89 -4.27 3.94 5.63
N ARG A 90 -5.15 4.45 6.51
CA ARG A 90 -4.77 4.88 7.87
C ARG A 90 -4.14 3.74 8.66
N LEU A 91 -4.77 2.56 8.65
CA LEU A 91 -4.28 1.40 9.39
C LEU A 91 -3.09 0.75 8.72
N GLY A 92 -3.01 0.79 7.39
CA GLY A 92 -1.80 0.42 6.65
C GLY A 92 -0.59 1.25 7.07
N LEU A 93 -0.73 2.57 7.16
CA LEU A 93 0.32 3.49 7.64
C LEU A 93 0.76 3.16 9.08
N ILE A 94 -0.20 2.90 9.97
CA ILE A 94 0.09 2.55 11.37
C ILE A 94 0.86 1.23 11.47
N GLY A 95 0.42 0.19 10.75
CA GLY A 95 1.10 -1.10 10.79
C GLY A 95 2.45 -1.08 10.07
N GLY A 96 2.62 -0.20 9.08
CA GLY A 96 3.91 0.02 8.42
C GLY A 96 4.90 0.80 9.28
N GLY A 97 4.41 1.73 10.10
CA GLY A 97 5.13 2.38 11.19
C GLY A 97 6.26 3.33 10.78
N LYS A 98 6.58 3.46 9.50
CA LYS A 98 7.67 4.32 9.02
C LYS A 98 7.49 4.79 7.58
N GLY A 99 8.23 5.84 7.24
CA GLY A 99 8.42 6.33 5.87
C GLY A 99 9.75 7.06 5.73
N GLU A 100 10.01 7.58 4.53
CA GLU A 100 11.15 8.43 4.21
C GLU A 100 10.64 9.71 3.53
N VAL A 101 11.02 10.86 4.07
CA VAL A 101 10.65 12.19 3.55
C VAL A 101 11.93 12.99 3.37
N ASN A 102 12.20 13.47 2.15
CA ASN A 102 13.42 14.21 1.81
C ASN A 102 14.73 13.50 2.24
N GLY A 103 14.79 12.16 2.10
CA GLY A 103 15.96 11.36 2.48
C GLY A 103 16.11 11.09 3.98
N ALA A 104 15.13 11.50 4.80
CA ALA A 104 15.13 11.26 6.25
C ALA A 104 14.03 10.27 6.65
N GLU A 105 14.37 9.28 7.46
CA GLU A 105 13.40 8.34 8.02
C GLU A 105 12.45 9.05 9.01
N VAL A 106 11.16 8.79 8.88
CA VAL A 106 10.11 9.30 9.76
C VAL A 106 9.32 8.16 10.38
N ASN A 107 9.05 8.25 11.67
CA ASN A 107 8.17 7.31 12.37
C ASN A 107 6.70 7.67 12.12
N VAL A 108 5.86 6.67 11.85
CA VAL A 108 4.43 6.84 11.58
C VAL A 108 3.62 6.31 12.77
N SER A 109 3.33 7.21 13.70
CA SER A 109 2.40 6.95 14.81
C SER A 109 0.94 7.04 14.36
N ALA A 110 0.00 6.61 15.21
CA ALA A 110 -1.43 6.78 14.97
C ALA A 110 -1.84 8.25 14.73
N ILE A 111 -1.20 9.18 15.44
CA ILE A 111 -1.42 10.63 15.25
C ILE A 111 -0.93 11.06 13.87
N ARG A 112 0.30 10.67 13.49
CA ARG A 112 0.86 11.03 12.18
C ARG A 112 0.04 10.42 11.04
N ALA A 113 -0.34 9.14 11.16
CA ALA A 113 -1.17 8.46 10.17
C ALA A 113 -2.52 9.18 9.98
N LYS A 114 -3.16 9.61 11.08
CA LYS A 114 -4.38 10.42 11.01
C LYS A 114 -4.14 11.74 10.26
N SER A 115 -3.10 12.50 10.61
CA SER A 115 -2.79 13.77 9.94
C SER A 115 -2.47 13.59 8.46
N LEU A 116 -1.73 12.54 8.08
CA LEU A 116 -1.44 12.22 6.69
C LEU A 116 -2.71 11.93 5.90
N VAL A 117 -3.62 11.13 6.46
CA VAL A 117 -4.90 10.81 5.81
C VAL A 117 -5.79 12.04 5.69
N GLU A 118 -5.93 12.84 6.74
CA GLU A 118 -6.72 14.07 6.70
C GLU A 118 -6.19 15.08 5.68
N THR A 119 -4.87 15.14 5.51
CA THR A 119 -4.22 16.12 4.62
C THR A 119 -4.22 15.67 3.16
N TYR A 120 -3.92 14.39 2.91
CA TYR A 120 -3.61 13.89 1.57
C TYR A 120 -4.63 12.89 1.00
N VAL A 121 -5.48 12.28 1.83
CA VAL A 121 -6.48 11.30 1.37
C VAL A 121 -7.87 11.91 1.37
N ASP A 122 -8.24 12.59 2.46
CA ASP A 122 -9.59 13.16 2.62
C ASP A 122 -9.83 14.34 1.65
N THR A 123 -8.76 14.98 1.17
CA THR A 123 -8.78 16.09 0.20
C THR A 123 -8.64 15.64 -1.26
N ALA A 124 -8.28 14.38 -1.51
CA ALA A 124 -8.00 13.85 -2.84
C ALA A 124 -9.24 13.21 -3.52
N PRO A 125 -9.23 13.06 -4.87
CA PRO A 125 -10.25 12.31 -5.60
C PRO A 125 -10.44 10.89 -5.06
N ILE A 126 -11.69 10.37 -5.04
CA ILE A 126 -12.04 9.03 -4.51
C ILE A 126 -11.23 7.91 -5.17
N VAL A 127 -10.97 8.03 -6.46
CA VAL A 127 -10.28 7.01 -7.26
C VAL A 127 -8.82 6.80 -6.81
N GLU A 128 -8.14 7.84 -6.36
CA GLU A 128 -6.75 7.76 -5.88
C GLU A 128 -6.68 7.01 -4.54
N ARG A 129 -7.61 7.33 -3.62
CA ARG A 129 -7.78 6.63 -2.33
C ARG A 129 -8.04 5.15 -2.56
N TRP A 130 -8.95 4.84 -3.50
CA TRP A 130 -9.32 3.47 -3.83
C TRP A 130 -8.10 2.69 -4.32
N THR A 131 -7.36 3.26 -5.25
CA THR A 131 -6.20 2.61 -5.87
C THR A 131 -5.14 2.27 -4.83
N LEU A 132 -4.84 3.21 -3.92
CA LEU A 132 -3.89 2.98 -2.82
C LEU A 132 -4.41 1.93 -1.83
N ALA A 133 -5.68 2.02 -1.42
CA ALA A 133 -6.30 1.05 -0.52
C ALA A 133 -6.31 -0.38 -1.11
N LEU A 134 -6.59 -0.51 -2.41
CA LEU A 134 -6.55 -1.78 -3.11
C LEU A 134 -5.14 -2.38 -3.14
N ALA A 135 -4.10 -1.57 -3.38
CA ALA A 135 -2.72 -2.03 -3.35
C ALA A 135 -2.34 -2.58 -1.96
N ILE A 136 -2.74 -1.89 -0.89
CA ILE A 136 -2.48 -2.30 0.50
C ILE A 136 -3.21 -3.60 0.84
N LEU A 137 -4.51 -3.70 0.53
CA LEU A 137 -5.30 -4.90 0.81
C LEU A 137 -4.83 -6.10 -0.01
N ARG A 138 -4.51 -5.90 -1.30
CA ARG A 138 -3.97 -6.95 -2.14
C ARG A 138 -2.68 -7.53 -1.56
N ALA A 139 -1.76 -6.67 -1.14
CA ALA A 139 -0.53 -7.13 -0.50
C ALA A 139 -0.81 -7.90 0.81
N ALA A 140 -1.78 -7.47 1.60
CA ALA A 140 -2.16 -8.17 2.83
C ALA A 140 -2.81 -9.54 2.57
N VAL A 141 -3.60 -9.69 1.49
CA VAL A 141 -4.36 -10.91 1.18
C VAL A 141 -3.57 -11.91 0.32
N GLU A 142 -2.90 -11.43 -0.72
CA GLU A 142 -2.22 -12.26 -1.73
C GLU A 142 -0.70 -12.30 -1.54
N GLY A 143 -0.17 -11.40 -0.71
CA GLY A 143 1.26 -11.09 -0.71
C GLY A 143 1.63 -10.16 -1.87
N TYR A 144 2.82 -9.57 -1.76
CA TYR A 144 3.38 -8.67 -2.75
C TYR A 144 4.71 -9.21 -3.27
N ASP A 145 4.82 -9.41 -4.59
CA ASP A 145 6.10 -9.68 -5.23
C ASP A 145 6.63 -8.37 -5.85
N PRO A 146 7.58 -7.68 -5.20
CA PRO A 146 8.10 -6.42 -5.72
C PRO A 146 8.78 -6.65 -7.08
N PRO A 147 8.56 -5.78 -8.08
CA PRO A 147 9.30 -5.86 -9.32
C PRO A 147 10.80 -5.82 -9.01
N LYS A 148 11.54 -6.80 -9.55
CA LYS A 148 12.99 -6.90 -9.35
C LYS A 148 13.64 -5.59 -9.81
N LYS A 149 14.24 -4.83 -8.88
CA LYS A 149 15.00 -3.62 -9.22
C LYS A 149 16.03 -3.98 -10.30
N ALA A 150 15.97 -3.30 -11.44
CA ALA A 150 17.01 -3.40 -12.45
C ALA A 150 18.35 -3.03 -11.79
N ALA A 151 19.39 -3.84 -12.02
CA ALA A 151 20.71 -3.56 -11.49
C ALA A 151 21.14 -2.15 -11.91
N PRO A 152 21.71 -1.34 -10.99
CA PRO A 152 22.19 -0.01 -11.36
C PRO A 152 23.20 -0.14 -12.49
N ALA A 153 23.00 0.61 -13.57
CA ALA A 153 23.91 0.64 -14.69
C ALA A 153 25.30 1.00 -14.16
N LYS A 154 26.30 0.13 -14.43
CA LYS A 154 27.70 0.41 -14.08
C LYS A 154 28.06 1.81 -14.58
N ALA A 155 28.51 2.66 -13.66
CA ALA A 155 29.04 3.98 -14.01
C ALA A 155 30.08 3.84 -15.14
N PRO A 156 30.09 4.75 -16.13
CA PRO A 156 31.06 4.68 -17.22
C PRO A 156 32.48 4.66 -16.65
N ALA A 157 33.31 3.73 -17.12
CA ALA A 157 34.69 3.62 -16.71
C ALA A 157 35.39 5.00 -16.82
N ALA A 158 36.03 5.43 -15.75
CA ALA A 158 36.77 6.68 -15.71
C ALA A 158 37.78 6.71 -16.87
N LYS A 159 37.80 7.81 -17.63
CA LYS A 159 38.75 8.00 -18.73
C LYS A 159 40.17 7.87 -18.18
N PRO A 160 41.07 7.12 -18.86
CA PRO A 160 42.43 6.96 -18.40
C PRO A 160 43.14 8.33 -18.33
N PRO A 161 44.03 8.53 -17.35
CA PRO A 161 44.73 9.81 -17.16
C PRO A 161 45.54 10.15 -18.42
N ARG A 162 45.40 11.39 -18.90
CA ARG A 162 46.17 11.91 -20.03
C ARG A 162 47.65 11.94 -19.64
N LYS A 163 48.51 11.31 -20.45
CA LYS A 163 49.97 11.41 -20.30
C LYS A 163 50.40 12.89 -20.40
N PRO A 164 51.35 13.34 -19.56
CA PRO A 164 51.90 14.68 -19.68
C PRO A 164 52.66 14.79 -21.00
N ARG A 165 52.39 15.90 -21.70
CA ARG A 165 53.07 16.26 -22.95
C ARG A 165 54.49 16.70 -22.56
N SER A 166 55.50 15.97 -23.02
CA SER A 166 56.90 16.37 -22.88
C SER A 166 57.17 17.69 -23.61
N ALA A 167 58.04 18.51 -23.01
CA ALA A 167 58.44 19.84 -23.43
C ALA A 167 59.01 19.89 -24.85
#